data_AF-A0A815VK51-F1
#
_entry.id   AF-A0A815VK51-F1
#
_cell.length_a   1.000
_cell.length_b   1.000
_cell.length_c   1.000
_cell.angle_alpha   90.00
_cell.angle_beta   90.00
_cell.angle_gamma   90.00
#
_symmetry.space_group_name_H-M   'P 1'
#
loop_
_entity.id
_entity.type
_entity.pdbx_description
1 polymer ?
#
loop_
_entity_poly.entity_id
_entity_poly.type
_entity_poly.pdbx_seq_one_letter_code
_entity_poly.pdbx_strand_id
1 'polypeptide(L)'
;LIDKYTFESFTNFPIFSSSLREFWGRRYNRVVHTVLKESIFEPIRLEFSSSTIGALITFIINGLVHAHICLVTFGGKLLFPTFIFFFLHGIACSIETKMKIQLPKYVGLIITFIFLLITSPLVVKPFIDKGSPFIMLNPPPFINVGWIPKLPLPNFCP
;
A
#
# COMPACT_ATOMS: atom_id res chain seq x y z
N LEU A 1 -27.76 -19.95 -14.82
CA LEU A 1 -26.75 -20.21 -13.77
C LEU A 1 -26.11 -18.89 -13.41
N ILE A 2 -26.09 -18.61 -12.12
CA ILE A 2 -25.90 -17.32 -11.47
C ILE A 2 -24.56 -16.67 -11.88
N ASP A 3 -24.58 -15.40 -12.28
CA ASP A 3 -23.44 -14.46 -12.28
C ASP A 3 -22.93 -14.24 -10.84
N LYS A 4 -22.45 -15.30 -10.19
CA LYS A 4 -22.29 -15.34 -8.73
C LYS A 4 -21.09 -14.55 -8.22
N TYR A 5 -20.22 -14.08 -9.13
CA TYR A 5 -19.01 -13.35 -8.78
C TYR A 5 -18.70 -12.26 -9.82
N THR A 6 -19.32 -11.09 -9.67
CA THR A 6 -18.81 -9.87 -10.32
C THR A 6 -17.51 -9.47 -9.62
N PHE A 7 -16.38 -9.67 -10.27
CA PHE A 7 -15.09 -9.18 -9.77
C PHE A 7 -15.11 -7.66 -9.71
N GLU A 8 -14.97 -7.10 -8.51
CA GLU A 8 -14.72 -5.67 -8.40
C GLU A 8 -13.36 -5.34 -9.01
N SER A 9 -13.28 -4.20 -9.70
CA SER A 9 -12.01 -3.67 -10.22
C SER A 9 -10.97 -3.62 -9.10
N PHE A 10 -9.73 -4.08 -9.35
CA PHE A 10 -8.66 -4.07 -8.34
C PHE A 10 -8.41 -2.68 -7.75
N THR A 11 -8.55 -1.62 -8.54
CA THR A 11 -8.36 -0.22 -8.13
C THR A 11 -9.30 0.68 -8.94
N ASN A 12 -9.77 1.78 -8.36
CA ASN A 12 -10.73 2.71 -8.97
C ASN A 12 -10.18 4.15 -8.97
N PHE A 13 -9.42 4.50 -10.01
CA PHE A 13 -8.82 5.83 -10.24
C PHE A 13 -8.35 6.52 -8.94
N PRO A 14 -7.30 6.01 -8.28
CA PRO A 14 -6.87 6.47 -6.97
C PRO A 14 -6.29 7.88 -7.02
N ILE A 15 -5.88 8.32 -8.20
CA ILE A 15 -5.47 9.70 -8.51
C ILE A 15 -6.55 10.75 -8.28
N PHE A 16 -7.82 10.36 -8.21
CA PHE A 16 -8.93 11.27 -7.92
C PHE A 16 -9.37 11.26 -6.45
N SER A 17 -8.53 10.75 -5.55
CA SER A 17 -8.82 10.76 -4.11
C SER A 17 -8.63 12.15 -3.54
N SER A 18 -9.66 12.67 -2.87
CA SER A 18 -9.65 13.99 -2.22
C SER A 18 -9.31 13.94 -0.71
N SER A 19 -9.13 12.73 -0.18
CA SER A 19 -8.71 12.45 1.19
C SER A 19 -7.97 11.11 1.26
N LEU A 20 -7.16 10.89 2.29
CA LEU A 20 -6.47 9.62 2.52
C LEU A 20 -7.47 8.49 2.80
N ARG A 21 -8.56 8.79 3.52
CA ARG A 21 -9.65 7.83 3.74
C ARG A 21 -10.32 7.40 2.43
N GLU A 22 -10.52 8.31 1.48
CA GLU A 22 -11.06 7.95 0.16
C GLU A 22 -10.06 7.11 -0.64
N PHE A 23 -8.77 7.47 -0.58
CA PHE A 23 -7.70 6.71 -1.23
C PHE A 23 -7.67 5.27 -0.73
N TRP A 24 -7.49 5.04 0.57
CA TRP A 24 -7.35 3.71 1.16
C TRP A 24 -8.66 2.93 1.26
N GLY A 25 -9.77 3.61 1.53
CA GLY A 25 -11.05 2.98 1.84
C GLY A 25 -11.95 2.70 0.64
N ARG A 26 -11.66 3.29 -0.54
CA ARG A 26 -12.58 3.19 -1.70
C ARG A 26 -11.89 2.98 -3.03
N ARG A 27 -10.67 3.50 -3.21
CA ARG A 27 -10.06 3.60 -4.54
C ARG A 27 -8.84 2.72 -4.73
N TYR A 28 -7.93 2.69 -3.78
CA TYR A 28 -6.69 1.93 -3.87
C TYR A 28 -6.90 0.49 -3.40
N ASN A 29 -6.43 -0.47 -4.21
CA ASN A 29 -6.36 -1.88 -3.86
C ASN A 29 -7.63 -2.43 -3.17
N ARG A 30 -8.76 -2.36 -3.87
CA ARG A 30 -10.10 -2.70 -3.36
C ARG A 30 -10.19 -4.13 -2.86
N VAL A 31 -9.44 -5.06 -3.47
CA VAL A 31 -9.37 -6.45 -3.02
C VAL A 31 -8.76 -6.55 -1.63
N VAL A 32 -7.59 -5.95 -1.41
CA VAL A 32 -6.94 -5.94 -0.09
C VAL A 32 -7.77 -5.16 0.92
N HIS A 33 -8.38 -4.03 0.51
CA HIS A 33 -9.31 -3.30 1.36
C HIS A 33 -10.46 -4.19 1.84
N THR A 34 -11.11 -4.95 0.95
CA THR A 34 -12.22 -5.85 1.33
C THR A 34 -11.75 -6.93 2.30
N VAL A 35 -10.59 -7.56 2.05
CA VAL A 35 -10.02 -8.56 2.97
C VAL A 35 -9.77 -7.95 4.35
N LEU A 36 -9.07 -6.82 4.42
CA LEU A 36 -8.79 -6.14 5.68
C LEU A 36 -10.06 -5.66 6.38
N LYS A 37 -11.07 -5.22 5.60
CA LYS A 37 -12.33 -4.75 6.13
C LYS A 37 -13.09 -5.87 6.85
N GLU A 38 -13.29 -6.98 6.15
CA GLU A 38 -14.06 -8.11 6.66
C GLU A 38 -13.29 -8.89 7.75
N SER A 39 -11.97 -9.05 7.62
CA SER A 39 -11.18 -9.84 8.56
C SER A 39 -10.72 -9.09 9.81
N ILE A 40 -10.62 -7.75 9.75
CA ILE A 40 -10.01 -6.97 10.84
C ILE A 40 -10.88 -5.77 11.22
N PHE A 41 -11.19 -4.89 10.27
CA PHE A 41 -11.82 -3.61 10.58
C PHE A 41 -13.20 -3.79 11.22
N GLU A 42 -14.09 -4.57 10.59
CA GLU A 42 -15.46 -4.74 11.09
C GLU A 42 -15.50 -5.44 12.45
N PRO A 43 -14.80 -6.57 12.68
CA PRO A 43 -14.74 -7.19 14.01
C PRO A 43 -14.27 -6.22 15.10
N ILE A 44 -13.18 -5.49 14.86
CA ILE A 44 -12.62 -4.54 15.84
C ILE A 44 -13.54 -3.32 16.02
N ARG A 45 -14.12 -2.80 14.94
CA ARG A 45 -15.06 -1.68 15.01
C ARG A 45 -16.26 -2.04 15.86
N LEU A 46 -16.79 -3.25 15.73
CA LEU A 46 -17.94 -3.74 16.50
C LEU A 46 -17.56 -3.94 17.96
N GLU A 47 -16.43 -4.61 18.23
CA GLU A 47 -15.95 -4.88 19.59
C GLU A 47 -15.71 -3.59 20.39
N PHE A 48 -15.03 -2.61 19.79
CA PHE A 48 -14.68 -1.35 20.46
C PHE A 48 -15.68 -0.22 20.20
N SER A 49 -16.76 -0.49 19.45
CA SER A 49 -17.74 0.53 19.01
C SER A 49 -17.09 1.79 18.41
N SER A 50 -15.93 1.64 17.75
CA SER A 50 -15.10 2.77 17.32
C SER A 50 -14.46 2.50 15.96
N SER A 51 -14.90 3.28 14.97
CA SER A 51 -14.32 3.21 13.61
C SER A 51 -12.87 3.67 13.58
N THR A 52 -12.49 4.58 14.48
CA THR A 52 -11.11 5.06 14.60
C THR A 52 -10.17 3.97 15.12
N ILE A 53 -10.59 3.23 16.15
CA ILE A 53 -9.82 2.11 16.70
C ILE A 53 -9.73 0.99 15.66
N GLY A 54 -10.85 0.66 15.01
CA GLY A 54 -10.88 -0.29 13.89
C GLY A 54 -9.87 0.08 12.81
N ALA A 55 -9.89 1.32 12.31
CA ALA A 55 -8.97 1.77 11.28
C ALA A 55 -7.51 1.69 11.73
N LEU A 56 -7.17 2.20 12.93
CA LEU A 56 -5.79 2.16 13.43
C LEU A 56 -5.25 0.73 13.53
N ILE A 57 -6.03 -0.20 14.09
CA ILE A 57 -5.62 -1.60 14.22
C ILE A 57 -5.47 -2.25 12.83
N THR A 58 -6.38 -1.97 11.90
CA THR A 58 -6.26 -2.45 10.51
C THR A 58 -4.97 -1.95 9.85
N PHE A 59 -4.62 -0.67 10.01
CA PHE A 59 -3.37 -0.13 9.46
C PHE A 59 -2.12 -0.70 10.14
N ILE A 60 -2.16 -0.94 11.46
CA ILE A 60 -1.07 -1.60 12.18
C ILE A 60 -0.85 -3.02 11.64
N ILE A 61 -1.90 -3.83 11.55
CA ILE A 61 -1.79 -5.21 11.05
C ILE A 61 -1.34 -5.22 9.59
N ASN A 62 -1.90 -4.36 8.75
CA ASN A 62 -1.47 -4.23 7.36
C ASN A 62 0.01 -3.81 7.25
N GLY A 63 0.46 -2.90 8.12
CA GLY A 63 1.86 -2.51 8.23
C GLY A 63 2.77 -3.66 8.64
N LEU A 64 2.35 -4.50 9.59
CA LEU A 64 3.09 -5.70 10.01
C LEU A 64 3.19 -6.73 8.88
N VAL A 65 2.12 -6.94 8.11
CA VAL A 65 2.14 -7.82 6.93
C VAL A 65 3.15 -7.32 5.89
N HIS A 66 3.13 -6.03 5.56
CA HIS A 66 4.10 -5.47 4.62
C HIS A 66 5.53 -5.47 5.14
N ALA A 67 5.71 -5.24 6.44
CA ALA A 67 7.00 -5.35 7.10
C ALA A 67 7.54 -6.78 7.04
N HIS A 68 6.68 -7.79 7.24
CA HIS A 68 7.05 -9.19 7.09
C HIS A 68 7.42 -9.53 5.65
N ILE A 69 6.66 -9.07 4.65
CA ILE A 69 7.02 -9.21 3.23
C ILE A 69 8.40 -8.60 2.96
N CYS A 70 8.65 -7.38 3.43
CA CYS A 70 9.95 -6.74 3.26
C CYS A 70 11.08 -7.50 3.96
N LEU A 71 10.80 -8.07 5.14
CA LEU A 71 11.76 -8.88 5.88
C LEU A 71 12.15 -10.15 5.09
N VAL A 72 11.17 -10.88 4.56
CA VAL A 72 11.46 -12.14 3.83
C VAL A 72 12.06 -11.89 2.45
N THR A 73 11.67 -10.81 1.76
CA THR A 73 12.17 -10.50 0.42
C THR A 73 13.52 -9.77 0.44
N PHE A 74 13.75 -8.88 1.41
CA PHE A 74 14.91 -7.96 1.40
C PHE A 74 15.82 -8.05 2.63
N GLY A 75 15.41 -8.77 3.68
CA GLY A 75 16.13 -8.90 4.95
C GLY A 75 15.77 -7.85 6.00
N GLY A 76 16.35 -7.98 7.20
CA GLY A 76 15.89 -7.31 8.43
C GLY A 76 16.02 -5.79 8.54
N LYS A 77 16.75 -5.11 7.63
CA LYS A 77 16.98 -3.66 7.73
C LYS A 77 15.78 -2.81 7.29
N LEU A 78 14.75 -3.42 6.69
CA LEU A 78 13.69 -2.70 5.94
C LEU A 78 12.29 -2.87 6.56
N LEU A 79 12.22 -3.53 7.72
CA LEU A 79 10.99 -3.76 8.48
C LEU A 79 10.38 -2.44 8.97
N PHE A 80 11.20 -1.61 9.63
CA PHE A 80 10.72 -0.45 10.37
C PHE A 80 10.17 0.67 9.48
N PRO A 81 10.87 1.11 8.39
CA PRO A 81 10.34 2.17 7.52
C PRO A 81 8.98 1.80 6.90
N THR A 82 8.85 0.54 6.44
CA THR A 82 7.62 0.03 5.83
C THR A 82 6.46 0.05 6.84
N PHE A 83 6.68 -0.40 8.07
CA PHE A 83 5.67 -0.33 9.12
C PHE A 83 5.24 1.12 9.40
N ILE A 84 6.21 2.04 9.52
CA ILE A 84 5.95 3.46 9.80
C ILE A 84 5.10 4.11 8.71
N PHE A 85 5.28 3.74 7.43
CA PHE A 85 4.41 4.21 6.34
C PHE A 85 2.92 3.93 6.63
N PHE A 86 2.58 2.67 6.89
CA PHE A 86 1.19 2.29 7.16
C PHE A 86 0.66 2.87 8.46
N PHE A 87 1.50 2.94 9.50
CA PHE A 87 1.12 3.51 10.78
C PHE A 87 0.78 5.01 10.67
N LEU A 88 1.62 5.80 10.00
CA LEU A 88 1.37 7.23 9.74
C LEU A 88 0.09 7.45 8.93
N HIS A 89 -0.16 6.60 7.93
CA HIS A 89 -1.38 6.65 7.13
C HIS A 89 -2.62 6.32 7.95
N GLY A 90 -2.52 5.36 8.88
CA GLY A 90 -3.58 5.03 9.82
C GLY A 90 -3.93 6.18 10.75
N ILE A 91 -2.92 6.89 11.28
CA ILE A 91 -3.12 8.10 12.08
C ILE A 91 -3.80 9.18 11.24
N ALA A 92 -3.32 9.45 10.03
CA ALA A 92 -3.88 10.48 9.16
C ALA A 92 -5.34 10.18 8.78
N CYS A 93 -5.67 8.95 8.39
CA CYS A 93 -7.06 8.53 8.11
C CYS A 93 -7.96 8.64 9.34
N SER A 94 -7.41 8.36 10.53
CA SER A 94 -8.11 8.45 11.81
C SER A 94 -8.43 9.89 12.18
N ILE A 95 -7.48 10.80 11.95
CA ILE A 95 -7.66 12.25 12.13
C ILE A 95 -8.74 12.77 11.16
N GLU A 96 -8.64 12.45 9.86
CA GLU A 96 -9.65 12.83 8.86
C GLU A 96 -11.06 12.35 9.26
N THR A 97 -11.16 11.15 9.81
CA THR A 97 -12.43 10.56 10.27
C THR A 97 -12.97 11.28 11.52
N LYS A 98 -12.14 11.51 12.54
CA LYS A 98 -12.57 12.11 13.81
C LYS A 98 -12.89 13.61 13.66
N MET A 99 -12.07 14.34 12.92
CA MET A 99 -12.22 15.78 12.71
C MET A 99 -13.21 16.12 11.58
N LYS A 100 -13.72 15.11 10.84
CA LYS A 100 -14.64 15.29 9.71
C LYS A 100 -14.13 16.34 8.71
N ILE A 101 -12.83 16.29 8.41
CA ILE A 101 -12.18 17.27 7.53
C ILE A 101 -12.82 17.17 6.13
N GLN A 102 -13.43 18.25 5.67
CA GLN A 102 -13.99 18.37 4.33
C GLN A 102 -13.28 19.51 3.61
N LEU A 103 -12.40 19.14 2.68
CA LEU A 103 -11.65 20.09 1.86
C LEU A 103 -12.31 20.24 0.49
N PRO A 104 -12.19 21.41 -0.17
CA PRO A 104 -12.53 21.53 -1.58
C PRO A 104 -11.81 20.47 -2.40
N LYS A 105 -12.51 19.87 -3.39
CA LYS A 105 -12.04 18.67 -4.12
C LYS A 105 -10.59 18.75 -4.59
N TYR A 106 -10.21 19.86 -5.23
CA TYR A 106 -8.85 20.04 -5.76
C TYR A 106 -7.80 20.24 -4.66
N VAL A 107 -8.15 20.95 -3.58
CA VAL A 107 -7.27 21.15 -2.42
C VAL A 107 -7.02 19.82 -1.72
N GLY A 108 -8.08 19.06 -1.45
CA GLY A 108 -7.98 17.73 -0.85
C GLY A 108 -7.17 16.76 -1.72
N LEU A 109 -7.37 16.80 -3.05
CA LEU A 109 -6.57 16.00 -3.99
C LEU A 109 -5.09 16.34 -3.89
N ILE A 110 -4.73 17.63 -3.97
CA ILE A 110 -3.33 18.07 -3.90
C ILE A 110 -2.70 17.65 -2.56
N ILE A 111 -3.36 17.91 -1.44
CA ILE A 111 -2.85 17.55 -0.11
C ILE A 111 -2.67 16.04 0.04
N THR A 112 -3.66 15.25 -0.40
CA THR A 112 -3.59 13.79 -0.36
C THR A 112 -2.40 13.28 -1.16
N PHE A 113 -2.18 13.81 -2.35
CA PHE A 113 -1.06 13.40 -3.21
C PHE A 113 0.29 13.86 -2.72
N ILE A 114 0.39 15.08 -2.18
CA ILE A 114 1.63 15.55 -1.53
C ILE A 114 1.98 14.63 -0.36
N PHE A 115 1.01 14.31 0.50
CA PHE A 115 1.23 13.40 1.62
C PHE A 115 1.69 12.02 1.14
N LEU A 116 1.00 11.43 0.18
CA LEU A 116 1.36 10.13 -0.43
C LEU A 116 2.78 10.15 -1.01
N LEU A 117 3.15 11.21 -1.73
CA LEU A 117 4.47 11.34 -2.35
C LEU A 117 5.57 11.48 -1.30
N ILE A 118 5.36 12.30 -0.27
CA ILE A 118 6.33 12.52 0.81
C ILE A 118 6.56 11.23 1.60
N THR A 119 5.52 10.44 1.88
CA THR A 119 5.64 9.20 2.64
C THR A 119 6.08 8.01 1.78
N SER A 120 5.86 8.03 0.47
CA SER A 120 6.19 6.92 -0.44
C SER A 120 7.62 6.35 -0.35
N PRO A 121 8.69 7.13 -0.08
CA PRO A 121 10.03 6.56 0.04
C PRO A 121 10.14 5.54 1.18
N LEU A 122 9.31 5.64 2.23
CA LEU A 122 9.30 4.69 3.34
C LEU A 122 8.94 3.26 2.91
N VAL A 123 8.17 3.10 1.84
CA VAL A 123 7.79 1.79 1.28
C VAL A 123 8.53 1.48 -0.03
N VAL A 124 8.84 2.48 -0.86
CA VAL A 124 9.44 2.27 -2.18
C VAL A 124 10.97 2.14 -2.12
N LYS A 125 11.65 2.86 -1.21
CA LYS A 125 13.12 2.83 -1.10
C LYS A 125 13.72 1.42 -0.96
N PRO A 126 13.14 0.50 -0.15
CA PRO A 126 13.59 -0.89 -0.11
C PRO A 126 13.72 -1.55 -1.49
N PHE A 127 12.72 -1.36 -2.34
CA PHE A 127 12.68 -1.94 -3.69
C PHE A 127 13.70 -1.30 -4.61
N ILE A 128 13.96 0.01 -4.46
CA ILE A 128 14.99 0.71 -5.23
C ILE A 128 16.38 0.21 -4.84
N ASP A 129 16.70 0.20 -3.55
CA ASP A 129 18.03 -0.15 -3.05
C ASP A 129 18.39 -1.62 -3.37
N LYS A 130 17.41 -2.53 -3.35
CA LYS A 130 17.60 -3.98 -3.57
C LYS A 130 17.27 -4.47 -4.98
N GLY A 131 16.42 -3.77 -5.73
CA GLY A 131 16.14 -4.08 -7.15
C GLY A 131 17.24 -3.56 -8.08
N SER A 132 17.94 -2.50 -7.68
CA SER A 132 19.01 -1.88 -8.46
C SER A 132 20.12 -2.84 -8.88
N PRO A 133 20.67 -3.74 -8.03
CA PRO A 133 21.73 -4.67 -8.43
C PRO A 133 21.36 -5.56 -9.61
N PHE A 134 20.11 -6.06 -9.70
CA PHE A 134 19.69 -6.89 -10.83
C PHE A 134 19.67 -6.10 -12.14
N ILE A 135 19.09 -4.89 -12.15
CA ILE A 135 19.02 -4.06 -13.37
C ILE A 135 20.40 -3.49 -13.74
N MET A 136 21.22 -3.13 -12.75
CA MET A 136 22.60 -2.69 -12.98
C MET A 136 23.46 -3.80 -13.61
N LEU A 137 23.24 -5.06 -13.21
CA LEU A 137 23.96 -6.22 -13.75
C LEU A 137 23.34 -6.75 -15.04
N ASN A 138 22.07 -6.44 -15.31
CA ASN A 138 21.31 -6.88 -16.48
C ASN A 138 20.55 -5.70 -17.11
N PRO A 139 21.25 -4.69 -17.68
CA PRO A 139 20.59 -3.52 -18.25
C PRO A 139 19.61 -3.94 -19.36
N PRO A 140 18.41 -3.33 -19.44
CA PRO A 140 17.43 -3.72 -20.46
C PRO A 140 17.99 -3.45 -21.86
N PRO A 141 17.73 -4.33 -22.84
CA PRO A 141 18.24 -4.17 -24.19
C PRO A 141 17.42 -3.10 -24.92
N PHE A 142 17.68 -1.83 -24.63
CA PHE A 142 17.04 -0.73 -25.35
C PHE A 142 17.61 -0.57 -26.77
N ILE A 143 18.79 -1.14 -27.07
CA ILE A 143 19.42 -1.11 -28.39
C ILE A 143 20.09 -2.47 -28.69
N ASN A 144 19.45 -3.24 -29.56
CA ASN A 144 19.94 -4.37 -30.36
C ASN A 144 21.18 -5.15 -29.84
N VAL A 145 21.01 -5.91 -28.75
CA VAL A 145 21.96 -6.97 -28.36
C VAL A 145 21.22 -8.15 -27.74
N GLY A 146 21.70 -9.36 -28.02
CA GLY A 146 21.26 -10.60 -27.38
C GLY A 146 21.44 -10.51 -25.88
N TRP A 147 20.36 -10.23 -25.16
CA TRP A 147 20.38 -10.07 -23.71
C TRP A 147 20.39 -11.44 -23.05
N ILE A 148 21.55 -11.86 -22.58
CA ILE A 148 21.71 -13.02 -21.70
C ILE A 148 21.90 -12.47 -20.29
N PRO A 149 20.98 -12.77 -19.34
CA PRO A 149 21.15 -12.39 -17.95
C PRO A 149 22.48 -12.90 -17.38
N LYS A 150 23.27 -12.01 -16.79
CA LYS A 150 24.53 -12.35 -16.09
C LYS A 150 24.30 -13.07 -14.76
N LEU A 151 23.15 -12.83 -14.15
CA LEU A 151 22.71 -13.55 -12.97
C LEU A 151 21.78 -14.70 -13.40
N PRO A 152 21.94 -15.90 -12.82
CA PRO A 152 21.01 -16.99 -13.09
C PRO A 152 19.61 -16.54 -12.68
N LEU A 153 18.63 -16.79 -13.55
CA LEU A 153 17.23 -16.67 -13.17
C LEU A 153 17.03 -17.62 -11.99
N PRO A 154 16.47 -17.16 -10.86
CA PRO A 154 16.10 -18.05 -9.77
C PRO A 154 15.25 -19.18 -10.34
N ASN A 155 15.64 -20.43 -10.12
CA ASN A 155 14.88 -21.61 -10.56
C ASN A 155 13.54 -21.77 -9.82
N PHE A 156 13.24 -20.85 -8.92
CA PHE A 156 12.01 -20.76 -8.16
C PHE A 156 11.55 -19.31 -8.17
N CYS A 157 10.30 -19.09 -8.55
CA CYS A 157 9.62 -17.84 -8.22
C CYS A 157 9.49 -17.76 -6.69
N PRO A 158 9.81 -16.61 -6.07
CA PRO A 158 9.43 -16.38 -4.68
C PRO A 158 7.92 -16.39 -4.50
#